data_AF-A0A7V0SCM6-F1
#
_entry.id   AF-A0A7V0SCM6-F1
#
_cell.length_a   1.000
_cell.length_b   1.000
_cell.length_c   1.000
_cell.angle_alpha   90.00
_cell.angle_beta   90.00
_cell.angle_gamma   90.00
#
_symmetry.space_group_name_H-M   'P 1'
#
loop_
_entity.id
_entity.type
_entity.pdbx_description
1 polymer ?
#
loop_
_entity_poly.entity_id
_entity_poly.type
_entity_poly.pdbx_seq_one_letter_code
_entity_poly.pdbx_strand_id
1 'polypeptide(L)'
;MNLRWTFPPYPVGYIPREIVRSYITGKDPVSGAPLLDELFFALTQPLTEAEKNYKPVKRPERPRLLEPATEADYHRLFLENGWTDGLPIVLPTEERVAEMLTGTDRKPGEYVGMMSVTTHEERLQYDVEKVAVIAVMAGARPEHFPVILALGASGRPSMPSSTTSFASMMVVNGPV
;
A
#
# COMPACT_ATOMS: atom_id res chain seq x y z
N MET A 1 -16.69 -0.42 -11.82
CA MET A 1 -15.35 -0.59 -12.40
C MET A 1 -15.55 -1.28 -13.74
N ASN A 2 -15.24 -0.61 -14.85
CA ASN A 2 -15.58 -1.08 -16.21
C ASN A 2 -14.42 -1.87 -16.83
N LEU A 3 -13.70 -2.65 -16.03
CA LEU A 3 -12.60 -3.46 -16.52
C LEU A 3 -13.05 -4.92 -16.52
N ARG A 4 -12.78 -5.61 -17.63
CA ARG A 4 -13.10 -7.03 -17.81
C ARG A 4 -12.05 -7.86 -17.07
N TRP A 5 -12.27 -8.06 -15.79
CA TRP A 5 -11.41 -8.88 -14.95
C TRP A 5 -12.12 -10.17 -14.59
N THR A 6 -11.36 -11.25 -14.58
CA THR A 6 -11.82 -12.56 -14.14
C THR A 6 -10.86 -13.03 -13.05
N PHE A 7 -11.41 -13.51 -11.95
CA PHE A 7 -10.70 -13.88 -10.74
C PHE A 7 -10.84 -15.37 -10.47
N PRO A 8 -9.77 -16.16 -10.59
CA PRO A 8 -9.82 -17.51 -10.06
C PRO A 8 -9.82 -17.47 -8.53
N PRO A 9 -10.43 -18.45 -7.85
CA PRO A 9 -10.22 -18.66 -6.41
C PRO A 9 -8.73 -18.76 -6.05
N TYR A 10 -8.37 -18.30 -4.85
CA TYR A 10 -7.04 -18.40 -4.26
C TYR A 10 -7.05 -19.34 -3.05
N PRO A 11 -5.92 -20.00 -2.72
CA PRO A 11 -4.60 -19.90 -3.36
C PRO A 11 -4.44 -20.78 -4.61
N VAL A 12 -3.56 -20.38 -5.53
CA VAL A 12 -3.24 -21.13 -6.77
C VAL A 12 -1.91 -21.91 -6.71
N GLY A 13 -1.06 -21.60 -5.73
CA GLY A 13 0.22 -22.28 -5.48
C GLY A 13 0.14 -23.23 -4.30
N TYR A 14 0.95 -24.29 -4.30
CA TYR A 14 0.99 -25.33 -3.24
C TYR A 14 -0.33 -26.08 -3.02
N ILE A 15 -1.19 -26.10 -4.04
CA ILE A 15 -2.49 -26.78 -4.04
C ILE A 15 -2.48 -27.91 -5.08
N PRO A 16 -3.15 -29.05 -4.84
CA PRO A 16 -3.28 -30.13 -5.81
C PRO A 16 -3.84 -29.67 -7.16
N ARG A 17 -3.36 -30.29 -8.24
CA ARG A 17 -3.74 -29.96 -9.61
C ARG A 17 -5.25 -30.04 -9.83
N GLU A 18 -5.90 -31.00 -9.17
CA GLU A 18 -7.33 -31.27 -9.27
C GLU A 18 -8.16 -30.08 -8.77
N ILE A 19 -7.70 -29.42 -7.70
CA ILE A 19 -8.34 -28.23 -7.14
C ILE A 19 -8.13 -27.03 -8.07
N VAL A 20 -6.90 -26.82 -8.58
CA VAL A 20 -6.67 -25.72 -9.54
C VAL A 20 -7.49 -25.92 -10.82
N ARG A 21 -7.68 -27.18 -11.26
CA ARG A 21 -8.55 -27.49 -12.40
C ARG A 21 -10.01 -27.18 -12.10
N SER A 22 -10.48 -27.44 -10.88
CA SER A 22 -11.87 -27.14 -10.50
C SER A 22 -12.15 -25.64 -10.47
N TYR A 23 -11.14 -24.81 -10.19
CA TYR A 23 -11.25 -23.34 -10.29
C TYR A 23 -11.52 -22.88 -11.72
N ILE A 24 -10.80 -23.44 -12.70
CA ILE A 24 -10.95 -23.10 -14.12
C ILE A 24 -12.36 -23.44 -14.62
N THR A 25 -12.86 -24.63 -14.27
CA THR A 25 -14.22 -25.06 -14.65
C THR A 25 -15.31 -24.51 -13.72
N GLY A 26 -14.91 -23.76 -12.70
CA GLY A 26 -15.77 -23.23 -11.66
C GLY A 26 -16.33 -21.85 -12.02
N LYS A 27 -16.79 -21.17 -10.98
CA LYS A 27 -17.31 -19.81 -11.08
C LYS A 27 -16.29 -18.81 -10.56
N ASP A 28 -16.25 -17.64 -11.18
CA ASP A 28 -15.60 -16.46 -10.62
C ASP A 28 -16.29 -16.13 -9.26
N PRO A 29 -15.53 -15.96 -8.16
CA PRO A 29 -16.09 -15.72 -6.83
C PRO A 29 -16.67 -14.30 -6.66
N VAL A 30 -16.34 -13.37 -7.56
CA VAL A 30 -16.83 -11.99 -7.56
C VAL A 30 -18.08 -11.87 -8.44
N SER A 31 -18.03 -12.37 -9.68
CA SER A 31 -19.14 -12.24 -10.63
C SER A 31 -20.18 -13.36 -10.50
N GLY A 32 -19.77 -14.55 -10.03
CA GLY A 32 -20.58 -15.76 -9.98
C GLY A 32 -20.79 -16.44 -11.35
N ALA A 33 -20.25 -15.87 -12.43
CA ALA A 33 -20.31 -16.43 -13.77
C ALA A 33 -19.30 -17.58 -13.93
N PRO A 34 -19.52 -18.53 -14.88
CA PRO A 34 -18.50 -19.51 -15.23
C PRO A 34 -17.21 -18.80 -15.67
N LEU A 35 -16.10 -19.13 -15.01
CA LEU A 35 -14.83 -18.40 -15.14
C LEU A 35 -14.33 -18.36 -16.59
N LEU A 36 -14.37 -19.51 -17.28
CA LEU A 36 -13.94 -19.58 -18.68
C LEU A 36 -14.83 -18.78 -19.63
N ASP A 37 -16.15 -18.78 -19.42
CA ASP A 37 -17.07 -18.05 -20.29
C ASP A 37 -16.85 -16.53 -20.15
N GLU A 38 -16.65 -16.06 -18.92
CA GLU A 38 -16.31 -14.66 -18.64
C GLU A 38 -14.97 -14.26 -19.26
N LEU A 39 -13.96 -15.13 -19.17
CA LEU A 39 -12.66 -14.93 -19.81
C LEU A 39 -12.78 -14.88 -21.35
N PHE A 40 -13.52 -15.81 -21.95
CA PHE A 40 -13.74 -15.83 -23.40
C PHE A 40 -14.49 -14.58 -23.86
N PHE A 41 -15.56 -14.20 -23.17
CA PHE A 41 -16.28 -12.96 -23.43
C PHE A 41 -15.32 -11.77 -23.37
N ALA A 42 -14.52 -11.69 -22.31
CA ALA A 42 -13.62 -10.58 -22.08
C ALA A 42 -12.62 -10.37 -23.21
N LEU A 43 -12.05 -11.47 -23.72
CA LEU A 43 -11.02 -11.48 -24.76
C LEU A 43 -11.55 -11.36 -26.19
N THR A 44 -12.81 -11.76 -26.44
CA THR A 44 -13.35 -11.87 -27.82
C THR A 44 -14.33 -10.76 -28.19
N GLN A 45 -15.03 -10.17 -27.23
CA GLN A 45 -16.02 -9.13 -27.54
C GLN A 45 -15.36 -7.77 -27.76
N PRO A 46 -15.85 -6.95 -28.70
CA PRO A 46 -15.38 -5.57 -28.86
C PRO A 46 -15.55 -4.77 -27.56
N LEU A 47 -14.64 -3.84 -27.28
CA LEU A 47 -14.81 -2.91 -26.17
C LEU A 47 -16.06 -2.05 -26.37
N THR A 48 -16.84 -1.89 -25.31
CA THR A 48 -17.95 -0.94 -25.23
C THR A 48 -17.43 0.50 -25.24
N GLU A 49 -18.29 1.45 -25.57
CA GLU A 49 -17.91 2.88 -25.56
C GLU A 49 -17.48 3.37 -24.18
N ALA A 50 -18.04 2.80 -23.10
CA ALA A 50 -17.64 3.12 -21.74
C ALA A 50 -16.24 2.59 -21.39
N GLU A 51 -15.85 1.44 -21.94
CA GLU A 51 -14.51 0.86 -21.78
C GLU A 51 -13.46 1.63 -22.59
N LYS A 52 -13.79 2.05 -23.81
CA LYS A 52 -12.91 2.88 -24.65
C LYS A 52 -12.63 4.25 -24.05
N ASN A 53 -13.63 4.83 -23.37
CA ASN A 53 -13.57 6.18 -22.82
C ASN A 53 -13.50 6.17 -21.29
N TYR A 54 -12.78 5.22 -20.71
CA TYR A 54 -12.61 5.13 -19.26
C TYR A 54 -11.93 6.38 -18.71
N LYS A 55 -12.53 6.96 -17.66
CA LYS A 55 -11.96 8.07 -16.89
C LYS A 55 -11.45 7.52 -15.56
N PRO A 56 -10.13 7.56 -15.31
CA PRO A 56 -9.58 7.17 -14.03
C PRO A 56 -10.27 7.93 -12.89
N VAL A 57 -10.68 7.20 -11.85
CA VAL A 57 -11.24 7.81 -10.64
C VAL A 57 -10.11 8.57 -9.93
N LYS A 58 -10.19 9.90 -9.93
CA LYS A 58 -9.25 10.73 -9.18
C LYS A 58 -9.60 10.61 -7.69
N ARG A 59 -8.67 10.09 -6.89
CA ARG A 59 -8.83 10.08 -5.42
C ARG A 59 -8.89 11.52 -4.92
N PRO A 60 -9.78 11.84 -3.95
CA PRO A 60 -9.80 13.16 -3.35
C PRO A 60 -8.47 13.43 -2.65
N GLU A 61 -8.05 14.70 -2.64
CA GLU A 61 -6.91 15.11 -1.83
C GLU A 61 -7.23 14.89 -0.36
N ARG A 62 -6.30 14.26 0.35
CA ARG A 62 -6.43 14.04 1.79
C ARG A 62 -5.93 15.31 2.49
N PRO A 63 -6.66 15.81 3.51
CA PRO A 63 -6.17 16.93 4.29
C PRO A 63 -4.85 16.55 4.95
N ARG A 64 -3.97 17.55 5.13
CA ARG A 64 -2.68 17.37 5.80
C ARG A 64 -2.85 16.95 7.27
N LEU A 65 -3.88 17.48 7.94
CA LEU A 65 -4.17 17.26 9.35
C LEU A 65 -5.59 16.67 9.51
N LEU A 66 -5.79 15.94 10.60
CA LEU A 66 -7.11 15.51 11.05
C LEU A 66 -7.71 16.56 11.98
N GLU A 67 -9.04 16.56 12.11
CA GLU A 67 -9.74 17.42 13.07
C GLU A 67 -9.33 17.09 14.51
N PRO A 68 -9.01 18.09 15.36
CA PRO A 68 -8.49 17.87 16.70
C PRO A 68 -9.36 16.92 17.55
N ALA A 69 -8.71 15.94 18.17
CA ALA A 69 -9.32 14.97 19.08
C ALA A 69 -8.34 14.52 20.16
N THR A 70 -8.78 13.66 21.08
CA THR A 70 -7.88 13.10 22.10
C THR A 70 -6.95 12.03 21.50
N GLU A 71 -5.81 11.80 22.13
CA GLU A 71 -4.86 10.74 21.73
C GLU A 71 -5.52 9.36 21.73
N ALA A 72 -6.39 9.09 22.72
CA ALA A 72 -7.16 7.85 22.79
C ALA A 72 -8.12 7.69 21.60
N ASP A 73 -8.80 8.77 21.20
CA ASP A 73 -9.70 8.74 20.04
C ASP A 73 -8.93 8.47 18.74
N TYR A 74 -7.73 9.05 18.57
CA TYR A 74 -6.91 8.81 17.38
C TYR A 74 -6.30 7.42 17.36
N HIS A 75 -5.86 6.87 18.49
CA HIS A 75 -5.42 5.48 18.53
C HIS A 75 -6.53 4.53 18.07
N ARG A 76 -7.77 4.75 18.56
CA ARG A 76 -8.94 3.99 18.11
C ARG A 76 -9.21 4.22 16.63
N LEU A 77 -9.21 5.46 16.15
CA LEU A 77 -9.45 5.80 14.74
C LEU A 77 -8.45 5.12 13.80
N PHE A 78 -7.17 5.14 14.13
CA PHE A 78 -6.12 4.53 13.30
C PHE A 78 -6.28 3.00 13.24
N LEU A 79 -6.62 2.38 14.37
CA LEU A 79 -6.87 0.94 14.45
C LEU A 79 -8.13 0.54 13.68
N GLU A 80 -9.25 1.23 13.89
CA GLU A 80 -10.54 0.92 13.24
C GLU A 80 -10.48 1.11 11.72
N ASN A 81 -9.69 2.06 11.23
CA ASN A 81 -9.46 2.25 9.80
C ASN A 81 -8.39 1.32 9.21
N GLY A 82 -7.72 0.50 10.01
CA GLY A 82 -6.62 -0.37 9.56
C GLY A 82 -5.42 0.39 9.00
N TRP A 83 -5.14 1.59 9.55
CA TRP A 83 -4.00 2.42 9.12
C TRP A 83 -2.68 2.03 9.79
N THR A 84 -2.72 1.06 10.71
CA THR A 84 -1.55 0.47 11.37
C THR A 84 -1.56 -1.03 11.16
N ASP A 85 -0.47 -1.70 11.52
CA ASP A 85 -0.36 -3.15 11.56
C ASP A 85 -1.07 -3.79 12.77
N GLY A 86 -1.85 -3.00 13.53
CA GLY A 86 -2.51 -3.41 14.75
C GLY A 86 -1.67 -3.25 16.02
N LEU A 87 -0.38 -2.89 15.90
CA LEU A 87 0.46 -2.57 17.05
C LEU A 87 0.25 -1.11 17.50
N PRO A 88 0.55 -0.79 18.78
CA PRO A 88 0.59 0.60 19.23
C PRO A 88 1.60 1.42 18.43
N ILE A 89 1.22 2.66 18.11
CA ILE A 89 2.06 3.64 17.41
C ILE A 89 2.30 4.85 18.30
N VAL A 90 3.30 5.66 17.97
CA VAL A 90 3.37 7.04 18.48
C VAL A 90 2.57 7.94 17.53
N LEU A 91 1.59 8.70 18.02
CA LEU A 91 0.83 9.57 17.13
C LEU A 91 1.74 10.66 16.53
N PRO A 92 1.72 10.87 15.20
CA PRO A 92 2.60 11.81 14.52
C PRO A 92 2.04 13.24 14.59
N THR A 93 2.07 13.84 15.79
CA THR A 93 1.69 15.24 15.97
C THR A 93 2.67 16.17 15.23
N GLU A 94 2.22 17.38 14.92
CA GLU A 94 3.06 18.37 14.21
C GLU A 94 4.39 18.62 14.94
N GLU A 95 4.37 18.67 16.28
CA GLU A 95 5.55 18.84 17.12
C GLU A 95 6.54 17.68 17.00
N ARG A 96 6.04 16.43 17.07
CA ARG A 96 6.89 15.22 16.95
C ARG A 96 7.45 15.07 15.53
N VAL A 97 6.68 15.45 14.51
CA VAL A 97 7.16 15.45 13.12
C VAL A 97 8.21 16.55 12.91
N ALA A 98 8.02 17.74 13.47
CA ALA A 98 9.02 18.80 13.44
C ALA A 98 10.32 18.39 14.14
N GLU A 99 10.24 17.71 15.28
CA GLU A 99 11.40 17.12 15.97
C GLU A 99 12.10 16.08 15.09
N MET A 100 11.36 15.14 14.49
CA MET A 100 11.93 14.13 13.59
C MET A 100 12.68 14.75 12.41
N LEU A 101 12.14 15.83 11.84
CA LEU A 101 12.74 16.54 10.71
C LEU A 101 14.08 17.21 11.06
N THR A 102 14.41 17.42 12.34
CA THR A 102 15.74 17.89 12.75
C THR A 102 16.86 16.90 12.43
N GLY A 103 16.52 15.63 12.18
CA GLY A 103 17.46 14.58 11.77
C GLY A 103 17.90 14.68 10.31
N THR A 104 17.53 15.70 9.55
CA THR A 104 17.96 15.87 8.15
C THR A 104 18.04 17.34 7.74
N ASP A 105 18.92 17.65 6.79
CA ASP A 105 19.00 18.96 6.14
C ASP A 105 18.04 19.07 4.93
N ARG A 106 17.38 17.97 4.54
CA ARG A 106 16.46 17.95 3.38
C ARG A 106 15.15 18.66 3.70
N LYS A 107 14.55 19.28 2.68
CA LYS A 107 13.31 20.05 2.87
C LYS A 107 12.11 19.11 3.04
N PRO A 108 11.11 19.42 3.89
CA PRO A 108 9.97 18.53 4.15
C PRO A 108 9.19 18.13 2.88
N GLY A 109 9.01 19.05 1.94
CA GLY A 109 8.32 18.79 0.65
C GLY A 109 9.20 18.21 -0.44
N GLU A 110 10.47 17.89 -0.16
CA GLU A 110 11.38 17.33 -1.15
C GLU A 110 10.97 15.90 -1.52
N TYR A 111 10.97 15.59 -2.81
CA TYR A 111 10.66 14.26 -3.32
C TYR A 111 11.65 13.23 -2.80
N VAL A 112 11.13 12.12 -2.27
CA VAL A 112 11.95 10.98 -1.84
C VAL A 112 11.81 9.83 -2.84
N GLY A 113 10.58 9.46 -3.19
CA GLY A 113 10.36 8.30 -4.04
C GLY A 113 8.90 8.07 -4.40
N MET A 114 8.69 6.98 -5.12
CA MET A 114 7.36 6.52 -5.53
C MET A 114 7.31 4.99 -5.47
N MET A 115 6.38 4.42 -4.72
CA MET A 115 6.27 2.96 -4.52
C MET A 115 4.84 2.47 -4.59
N SER A 116 4.67 1.18 -4.89
CA SER A 116 3.41 0.46 -4.82
C SER A 116 3.65 -0.86 -4.09
N VAL A 117 2.61 -1.36 -3.43
CA VAL A 117 2.62 -2.68 -2.77
C VAL A 117 2.58 -3.80 -3.83
N THR A 118 1.99 -3.52 -5.00
CA THR A 118 1.82 -4.48 -6.10
C THR A 118 2.21 -3.87 -7.46
N THR A 119 2.59 -4.71 -8.43
CA THR A 119 2.97 -4.28 -9.78
C THR A 119 1.84 -3.64 -10.59
N HIS A 120 0.59 -3.89 -10.23
CA HIS A 120 -0.58 -3.45 -11.00
C HIS A 120 -1.35 -2.30 -10.33
N GLU A 121 -0.90 -1.87 -9.15
CA GLU A 121 -1.47 -0.71 -8.45
C GLU A 121 -0.70 0.57 -8.77
N GLU A 122 -1.39 1.70 -8.62
CA GLU A 122 -0.80 3.04 -8.75
C GLU A 122 0.37 3.20 -7.78
N ARG A 123 1.52 3.64 -8.30
CA ARG A 123 2.66 3.99 -7.45
C ARG A 123 2.38 5.34 -6.80
N LEU A 124 2.44 5.38 -5.47
CA LEU A 124 2.20 6.58 -4.68
C LEU A 124 3.52 7.30 -4.41
N GLN A 125 3.54 8.60 -4.69
CA GLN A 125 4.67 9.48 -4.41
C GLN A 125 4.68 9.90 -2.93
N TYR A 126 5.87 9.94 -2.35
CA TYR A 126 6.09 10.45 -1.00
C TYR A 126 7.31 11.36 -0.93
N ASP A 127 7.23 12.28 0.02
CA ASP A 127 8.19 13.33 0.33
C ASP A 127 8.85 13.07 1.69
N VAL A 128 9.81 13.92 2.07
CA VAL A 128 10.56 13.79 3.33
C VAL A 128 9.62 13.80 4.53
N GLU A 129 8.62 14.68 4.53
CA GLU A 129 7.65 14.80 5.62
C GLU A 129 6.82 13.52 5.81
N LYS A 130 6.34 12.89 4.74
CA LYS A 130 5.64 11.60 4.85
C LYS A 130 6.52 10.51 5.43
N VAL A 131 7.82 10.50 5.09
CA VAL A 131 8.77 9.56 5.71
C VAL A 131 8.96 9.88 7.19
N ALA A 132 9.04 11.17 7.57
CA ALA A 132 9.13 11.60 8.97
C ALA A 132 7.88 11.18 9.78
N VAL A 133 6.68 11.34 9.23
CA VAL A 133 5.42 10.88 9.85
C VAL A 133 5.47 9.39 10.19
N ILE A 134 5.88 8.55 9.22
CA ILE A 134 6.00 7.10 9.46
C ILE A 134 7.12 6.78 10.45
N ALA A 135 8.24 7.51 10.41
CA ALA A 135 9.32 7.35 11.38
C ALA A 135 8.88 7.67 12.82
N VAL A 136 8.10 8.75 13.00
CA VAL A 136 7.49 9.08 14.29
C VAL A 136 6.55 7.97 14.71
N MET A 137 5.64 7.52 13.83
CA MET A 137 4.71 6.42 14.14
C MET A 137 5.42 5.15 14.63
N ALA A 138 6.58 4.84 14.04
CA ALA A 138 7.43 3.73 14.44
C ALA A 138 8.23 3.96 15.74
N GLY A 139 8.15 5.14 16.35
CA GLY A 139 8.89 5.50 17.56
C GLY A 139 10.38 5.76 17.33
N ALA A 140 10.79 6.11 16.11
CA ALA A 140 12.18 6.43 15.82
C ALA A 140 12.60 7.75 16.50
N ARG A 141 13.92 7.93 16.67
CA ARG A 141 14.54 9.18 17.11
C ARG A 141 15.08 9.95 15.89
N PRO A 142 15.25 11.29 15.97
CA PRO A 142 15.80 12.08 14.86
C PRO A 142 17.16 11.57 14.36
N GLU A 143 18.02 11.07 15.25
CA GLU A 143 19.32 10.46 14.88
C GLU A 143 19.18 9.26 13.93
N HIS A 144 18.06 8.54 13.94
CA HIS A 144 17.81 7.43 13.01
C HIS A 144 17.31 7.89 11.64
N PHE A 145 16.84 9.14 11.53
CA PHE A 145 16.11 9.61 10.37
C PHE A 145 16.90 9.59 9.06
N PRO A 146 18.21 9.91 9.01
CA PRO A 146 19.01 9.80 7.79
C PRO A 146 18.96 8.41 7.15
N VAL A 147 19.05 7.36 7.97
CA VAL A 147 18.99 5.97 7.51
C VAL A 147 17.59 5.64 7.03
N ILE A 148 16.55 6.00 7.77
CA ILE A 148 15.15 5.76 7.37
C ILE A 148 14.85 6.46 6.04
N LEU A 149 15.36 7.68 5.85
CA LEU A 149 15.20 8.44 4.63
C LEU A 149 15.91 7.78 3.44
N ALA A 150 17.12 7.25 3.64
CA ALA A 150 17.82 6.46 2.64
C ALA A 150 17.05 5.17 2.27
N LEU A 151 16.42 4.51 3.25
CA LEU A 151 15.56 3.35 3.00
C LEU A 151 14.33 3.73 2.17
N GLY A 152 13.67 4.83 2.51
CA GLY A 152 12.60 5.40 1.68
C GLY A 152 13.08 5.64 0.25
N ALA A 153 14.21 6.30 0.06
CA ALA A 153 14.77 6.61 -1.26
C ALA A 153 15.11 5.36 -2.09
N SER A 154 15.30 4.18 -1.48
CA SER A 154 15.52 2.92 -2.20
C SER A 154 14.31 2.47 -3.02
N GLY A 155 13.11 2.96 -2.70
CA GLY A 155 11.86 2.60 -3.37
C GLY A 155 11.43 1.14 -3.17
N ARG A 156 12.07 0.40 -2.25
CA ARG A 156 11.69 -0.98 -1.91
C ARG A 156 10.59 -0.98 -0.84
N PRO A 157 9.41 -1.57 -1.11
CA PRO A 157 8.38 -1.70 -0.10
C PRO A 157 8.84 -2.67 1.01
N SER A 158 8.40 -2.44 2.24
CA SER A 158 8.63 -3.37 3.37
C SER A 158 7.88 -4.69 3.18
N MET A 159 6.68 -4.62 2.59
CA MET A 159 5.80 -5.74 2.28
C MET A 159 5.41 -5.76 0.80
N PRO A 160 6.25 -6.26 -0.11
CA PRO A 160 5.81 -6.49 -1.48
C PRO A 160 4.70 -7.55 -1.55
N SER A 161 3.82 -7.42 -2.54
CA SER A 161 2.78 -8.41 -2.82
C SER A 161 3.37 -9.80 -3.06
N SER A 162 2.75 -10.82 -2.46
CA SER A 162 3.23 -12.20 -2.50
C SER A 162 2.09 -13.19 -2.35
N THR A 163 2.29 -14.39 -2.90
CA THR A 163 1.45 -15.57 -2.63
C THR A 163 1.96 -16.43 -1.47
N THR A 164 3.09 -16.05 -0.84
CA THR A 164 3.70 -16.69 0.34
C THR A 164 4.22 -15.67 1.35
N SER A 165 4.41 -16.07 2.61
CA SER A 165 4.98 -15.18 3.64
C SER A 165 6.48 -14.91 3.42
N PHE A 166 6.87 -13.64 3.42
CA PHE A 166 8.27 -13.21 3.56
C PHE A 166 8.32 -11.87 4.29
N ALA A 167 9.49 -11.51 4.81
CA ALA A 167 9.77 -10.20 5.40
C ALA A 167 11.10 -9.66 4.85
N SER A 168 11.18 -8.34 4.69
CA SER A 168 12.44 -7.68 4.35
C SER A 168 13.11 -7.18 5.61
N MET A 169 14.39 -7.55 5.81
CA MET A 169 15.22 -7.00 6.88
C MET A 169 16.29 -6.08 6.29
N MET A 170 16.47 -4.92 6.90
CA MET A 170 17.64 -4.08 6.68
C MET A 170 18.57 -4.19 7.89
N VAL A 171 19.87 -4.30 7.62
CA VAL A 171 20.91 -4.34 8.66
C VAL A 171 21.85 -3.16 8.44
N VAL A 172 22.00 -2.33 9.47
CA VAL A 172 23.03 -1.29 9.52
C VAL A 172 24.10 -1.75 10.50
N ASN A 173 25.36 -1.72 10.07
CA ASN A 173 26.51 -2.04 10.90
C ASN A 173 27.38 -0.79 11.04
N GLY A 174 27.40 -0.22 12.24
CA GLY A 174 28.10 1.03 12.54
C GLY A 174 27.20 2.06 13.24
N PRO A 175 27.71 3.28 13.50
CA PRO A 175 26.89 4.37 14.00
C PRO A 175 25.78 4.71 13.00
N VAL A 176 24.63 5.11 13.56
CA VAL A 176 23.47 5.65 12.85
C VAL A 176 23.38 7.13 13.17
#